data_AF-A0A926AYJ2-F1
#
_entry.id   AF-A0A926AYJ2-F1
#
_cell.length_a   1.000
_cell.length_b   1.000
_cell.length_c   1.000
_cell.angle_alpha   90.00
_cell.angle_beta   90.00
_cell.angle_gamma   90.00
#
_symmetry.space_group_name_H-M   'P 1'
#
loop_
_entity.id
_entity.type
_entity.pdbx_description
1 polymer ?
#
loop_
_entity_poly.entity_id
_entity_poly.type
_entity_poly.pdbx_seq_one_letter_code
_entity_poly.pdbx_strand_id
1 'polypeptide(L)'
;MKWHPFVTGREYPVSQIIEVLRKDIESGRLGFVHEKMQLLELYEPHRSEHAVFTPFGGSWGGTPLNPNTWKKQDGGDLIPGYRQPRKRKPFSKKLRIEVIAKTNGHCYSCGQKFNTPSEVWIEHIIAFSIGGSDTIENLLPGCRICNYTRQNFTPNQIQRILSVGSVLVREMDKATNLGSDILTFLRAEDTRRRSRRRHESYGFLVFEAERTDA
;
A
#
# COMPACT_ATOMS: atom_id res chain seq x y z
N MET A 1 33.68 1.94 8.88
CA MET A 1 33.41 1.50 7.49
C MET A 1 31.99 1.92 7.13
N LYS A 2 31.75 2.57 5.98
CA LYS A 2 30.36 2.77 5.51
C LYS A 2 29.77 1.38 5.22
N TRP A 3 28.57 1.11 5.70
CA TRP A 3 27.92 -0.20 5.55
C TRP A 3 27.34 -0.42 4.15
N HIS A 4 27.33 0.61 3.30
CA HIS A 4 26.89 0.58 1.91
C HIS A 4 27.98 1.15 0.97
N PRO A 5 27.96 0.80 -0.33
CA PRO A 5 28.97 1.22 -1.30
C PRO A 5 28.70 2.57 -1.99
N PHE A 6 27.50 3.16 -1.81
CA PHE A 6 27.12 4.39 -2.53
C PHE A 6 27.92 5.64 -2.14
N VAL A 7 28.29 6.42 -3.15
CA VAL A 7 29.06 7.67 -3.06
C VAL A 7 28.14 8.86 -3.33
N THR A 8 28.23 9.89 -2.49
CA THR A 8 27.44 11.12 -2.63
C THR A 8 27.68 11.78 -3.99
N GLY A 9 26.59 12.20 -4.66
CA GLY A 9 26.61 12.84 -5.96
C GLY A 9 26.82 11.89 -7.14
N ARG A 10 27.02 10.59 -6.89
CA ARG A 10 27.18 9.59 -7.95
C ARG A 10 25.83 9.00 -8.34
N GLU A 11 25.68 8.77 -9.63
CA GLU A 11 24.54 8.09 -10.23
C GLU A 11 24.73 6.57 -10.24
N TYR A 12 23.65 5.84 -10.01
CA TYR A 12 23.58 4.39 -10.02
C TYR A 12 22.31 3.91 -10.71
N PRO A 13 22.34 2.76 -11.41
CA PRO A 13 21.13 2.08 -11.85
C PRO A 13 20.25 1.73 -10.64
N VAL A 14 18.94 1.97 -10.73
CA VAL A 14 18.01 1.63 -9.63
C VAL A 14 18.00 0.13 -9.35
N SER A 15 18.19 -0.71 -10.38
CA SER A 15 18.38 -2.15 -10.23
C SER A 15 19.55 -2.51 -9.30
N GLN A 16 20.69 -1.83 -9.40
CA GLN A 16 21.83 -2.00 -8.52
C GLN A 16 21.51 -1.53 -7.10
N ILE A 17 20.79 -0.40 -6.97
CA ILE A 17 20.35 0.12 -5.67
C ILE A 17 19.50 -0.93 -4.95
N ILE A 18 18.50 -1.48 -5.66
CA ILE A 18 17.61 -2.52 -5.14
C ILE A 18 18.40 -3.74 -4.66
N GLU A 19 19.35 -4.23 -5.46
CA GLU A 19 20.14 -5.42 -5.13
C GLU A 19 20.96 -5.24 -3.85
N VAL A 20 21.66 -4.11 -3.73
CA VAL A 20 22.48 -3.79 -2.56
C VAL A 20 21.60 -3.68 -1.31
N LEU A 21 20.51 -2.91 -1.39
CA LEU A 21 19.60 -2.72 -0.25
C LEU A 21 18.94 -4.04 0.16
N ARG A 22 18.50 -4.85 -0.80
CA ARG A 22 17.92 -6.18 -0.54
C ARG A 22 18.89 -7.06 0.22
N LYS A 23 20.12 -7.17 -0.26
CA LYS A 23 21.16 -7.98 0.38
C LYS A 23 21.41 -7.56 1.82
N ASP A 24 21.43 -6.25 2.09
CA ASP A 24 21.60 -5.73 3.46
C ASP A 24 20.39 -6.00 4.36
N ILE A 25 19.18 -5.91 3.82
CA ILE A 25 17.94 -6.23 4.54
C ILE A 25 17.89 -7.72 4.89
N GLU A 26 18.22 -8.58 3.92
CA GLU A 26 18.21 -10.03 4.07
C GLU A 26 19.38 -10.56 4.92
N SER A 27 20.47 -9.80 5.05
CA SER A 27 21.61 -10.22 5.87
C SER A 27 21.30 -10.30 7.37
N GLY A 28 20.10 -9.90 7.80
CA GLY A 28 19.68 -9.91 9.21
C GLY A 28 20.40 -8.89 10.11
N ARG A 29 21.32 -8.08 9.56
CA ARG A 29 22.03 -7.02 10.29
C ARG A 29 21.13 -5.82 10.62
N LEU A 30 19.99 -5.74 9.96
CA LEU A 30 19.02 -4.65 10.02
C LEU A 30 17.76 -5.11 10.77
N GLY A 31 17.37 -4.40 11.83
CA GLY A 31 16.04 -4.58 12.45
C GLY A 31 14.90 -4.10 11.53
N PHE A 32 13.64 -4.48 11.80
CA PHE A 32 12.46 -4.08 11.01
C PHE A 32 12.54 -4.48 9.52
N VAL A 33 12.92 -5.74 9.28
CA VAL A 33 13.15 -6.30 7.93
C VAL A 33 11.90 -6.17 7.05
N HIS A 34 10.71 -6.46 7.59
CA HIS A 34 9.46 -6.45 6.82
C HIS A 34 9.13 -5.06 6.28
N GLU A 35 9.20 -4.03 7.13
CA GLU A 35 8.95 -2.64 6.75
C GLU A 35 9.96 -2.14 5.71
N LYS A 36 11.23 -2.58 5.84
CA LYS A 36 12.28 -2.27 4.86
C LYS A 36 12.04 -2.95 3.52
N MET A 37 11.53 -4.18 3.51
CA MET A 37 11.12 -4.84 2.27
C MET A 37 9.97 -4.10 1.59
N GLN A 38 8.98 -3.63 2.35
CA GLN A 38 7.90 -2.79 1.80
C GLN A 38 8.42 -1.47 1.21
N LEU A 39 9.40 -0.83 1.85
CA LEU A 39 10.07 0.35 1.30
C LEU A 39 10.84 0.04 0.01
N LEU A 40 11.48 -1.13 -0.07
CA LEU A 40 12.22 -1.55 -1.26
C LEU A 40 11.30 -1.72 -2.47
N GLU A 41 10.07 -2.17 -2.28
CA GLU A 41 9.08 -2.28 -3.36
C GLU A 41 8.75 -0.94 -4.01
N LEU A 42 8.97 0.19 -3.35
CA LEU A 42 8.79 1.53 -3.94
C LEU A 42 9.78 1.81 -5.08
N TYR A 43 10.92 1.11 -5.12
CA TYR A 43 11.93 1.28 -6.16
C TYR A 43 11.65 0.43 -7.40
N GLU A 44 10.85 -0.64 -7.29
CA GLU A 44 10.62 -1.58 -8.39
C GLU A 44 9.97 -0.94 -9.63
N PRO A 45 8.99 -0.02 -9.52
CA PRO A 45 8.49 0.73 -10.68
C PRO A 45 9.55 1.54 -11.42
N HIS A 46 10.62 1.91 -10.72
CA HIS A 46 11.73 2.72 -11.22
C HIS A 46 12.97 1.87 -11.58
N ARG A 47 12.85 0.52 -11.60
CA ARG A 47 14.00 -0.39 -11.73
C ARG A 47 14.87 -0.14 -12.97
N SER A 48 14.28 0.33 -14.05
CA SER A 48 14.97 0.68 -15.32
C SER A 48 15.56 2.09 -15.33
N GLU A 49 15.26 2.92 -14.34
CA GLU A 49 15.78 4.28 -14.20
C GLU A 49 17.17 4.28 -13.54
N HIS A 50 17.76 5.48 -13.49
CA HIS A 50 18.97 5.77 -12.72
C HIS A 50 18.66 6.82 -11.65
N ALA A 51 19.45 6.82 -10.58
CA ALA A 51 19.30 7.76 -9.48
C ALA A 51 20.65 8.22 -8.92
N VAL A 52 20.70 9.49 -8.54
CA VAL A 52 21.83 10.13 -7.89
C VAL A 52 21.68 10.01 -6.38
N PHE A 53 22.73 9.54 -5.69
CA PHE A 53 22.74 9.46 -4.23
C PHE A 53 23.03 10.84 -3.62
N THR A 54 22.00 11.48 -3.07
CA THR A 54 22.06 12.81 -2.45
C THR A 54 21.62 12.74 -0.97
N PRO A 55 22.44 12.15 -0.07
CA PRO A 55 22.13 12.14 1.36
C PRO A 55 22.08 13.57 1.93
N PHE A 56 21.27 13.75 2.97
CA PHE A 56 21.09 15.03 3.65
C PHE A 56 21.00 14.84 5.16
N GLY A 57 21.63 15.72 5.93
CA GLY A 57 21.67 15.60 7.39
C GLY A 57 22.31 14.27 7.88
N GLY A 58 21.96 13.85 9.09
CA GLY A 58 22.44 12.61 9.71
C GLY A 58 21.36 11.53 9.87
N SER A 59 21.79 10.32 10.26
CA SER A 59 20.90 9.18 10.56
C SER A 59 20.03 8.75 9.36
N TRP A 60 18.69 8.85 9.46
CA TRP A 60 17.77 8.46 8.38
C TRP A 60 17.99 9.26 7.09
N GLY A 61 18.39 10.53 7.19
CA GLY A 61 18.69 11.35 6.03
C GLY A 61 20.00 11.00 5.32
N GLY A 62 20.89 10.25 5.98
CA GLY A 62 22.18 9.85 5.44
C GLY A 62 22.24 8.44 4.84
N THR A 63 21.16 7.66 4.96
CA THR A 63 21.13 6.25 4.54
C THR A 63 20.51 6.07 3.15
N PRO A 64 21.06 5.20 2.29
CA PRO A 64 20.44 4.82 1.02
C PRO A 64 19.11 4.07 1.18
N LEU A 65 18.75 3.63 2.40
CA LEU A 65 17.41 3.07 2.67
C LEU A 65 16.31 4.13 2.66
N ASN A 66 16.65 5.42 2.77
CA ASN A 66 15.68 6.50 2.72
C ASN A 66 15.47 6.94 1.28
N PRO A 67 14.27 6.72 0.67
CA PRO A 67 13.97 7.15 -0.69
C PRO A 67 14.26 8.62 -1.00
N ASN A 68 14.17 9.52 -0.02
CA ASN A 68 14.47 10.94 -0.24
C ASN A 68 15.95 11.21 -0.53
N THR A 69 16.85 10.25 -0.27
CA THR A 69 18.28 10.35 -0.60
C THR A 69 18.58 9.99 -2.04
N TRP A 70 17.58 9.56 -2.80
CA TRP A 70 17.71 9.22 -4.21
C TRP A 70 16.95 10.23 -5.06
N LYS A 71 17.67 10.88 -5.98
CA LYS A 71 17.12 11.89 -6.88
C LYS A 71 17.28 11.46 -8.32
N LYS A 72 16.38 11.93 -9.16
CA LYS A 72 16.55 11.91 -10.61
C LYS A 72 17.65 12.88 -11.02
N GLN A 73 18.16 12.76 -12.25
CA GLN A 73 19.19 13.66 -12.76
C GLN A 73 18.76 15.14 -12.77
N ASP A 74 17.45 15.40 -12.94
CA ASP A 74 16.87 16.75 -12.89
C ASP A 74 16.71 17.31 -11.46
N GLY A 75 17.13 16.57 -10.44
CA GLY A 75 17.02 16.94 -9.02
C GLY A 75 15.67 16.59 -8.37
N GLY A 76 14.71 16.05 -9.12
CA GLY A 76 13.44 15.56 -8.59
C GLY A 76 13.59 14.33 -7.68
N ASP A 77 12.59 14.09 -6.83
CA ASP A 77 12.52 12.86 -6.02
C ASP A 77 12.45 11.62 -6.93
N LEU A 78 13.28 10.58 -6.67
CA LEU A 78 13.19 9.32 -7.42
C LEU A 78 11.80 8.68 -7.25
N ILE A 79 11.29 8.70 -6.01
CA ILE A 79 9.98 8.15 -5.64
C ILE A 79 9.06 9.32 -5.26
N PRO A 80 8.25 9.83 -6.20
CA PRO A 80 7.31 10.91 -5.92
C PRO A 80 6.30 10.51 -4.85
N GLY A 81 5.92 11.48 -4.00
CA GLY A 81 4.91 11.26 -2.96
C GLY A 81 5.40 10.54 -1.70
N TYR A 82 6.65 10.07 -1.66
CA TYR A 82 7.30 9.64 -0.42
C TYR A 82 7.79 10.86 0.40
N ARG A 83 7.65 10.74 1.73
CA ARG A 83 8.03 11.73 2.75
C ARG A 83 8.48 11.01 4.02
N GLN A 84 9.16 11.73 4.92
CA GLN A 84 9.53 11.15 6.21
C GLN A 84 8.27 10.82 7.06
N PRO A 85 8.32 9.72 7.85
CA PRO A 85 7.25 9.39 8.80
C PRO A 85 6.93 10.57 9.72
N ARG A 86 5.63 10.80 9.96
CA ARG A 86 5.14 11.92 10.77
C ARG A 86 3.87 11.57 11.52
N LYS A 87 3.45 12.46 12.42
CA LYS A 87 2.13 12.36 13.06
C LYS A 87 1.02 12.62 12.04
N ARG A 88 -0.03 11.81 12.09
CA ARG A 88 -1.23 11.99 11.25
C ARG A 88 -1.93 13.30 11.61
N LYS A 89 -2.43 13.98 10.58
CA LYS A 89 -3.30 15.15 10.72
C LYS A 89 -4.62 14.87 10.01
N PRO A 90 -5.75 15.42 10.47
CA PRO A 90 -7.00 15.35 9.72
C PRO A 90 -6.84 16.02 8.34
N PHE A 91 -7.44 15.41 7.32
CA PHE A 91 -7.51 16.03 5.99
C PHE A 91 -8.51 17.20 6.00
N SER A 92 -8.16 18.29 5.29
CA SER A 92 -9.07 19.43 5.13
C SER A 92 -10.31 19.05 4.31
N LYS A 93 -11.43 19.77 4.52
CA LYS A 93 -12.65 19.56 3.72
C LYS A 93 -12.39 19.76 2.22
N LYS A 94 -11.60 20.77 1.85
CA LYS A 94 -11.19 21.05 0.48
C LYS A 94 -10.47 19.85 -0.15
N LEU A 95 -9.42 19.34 0.53
CA LEU A 95 -8.66 18.20 0.02
C LEU A 95 -9.54 16.94 -0.11
N ARG A 96 -10.46 16.69 0.83
CA ARG A 96 -11.40 15.58 0.70
C ARG A 96 -12.26 15.69 -0.56
N ILE A 97 -12.77 16.89 -0.88
CA ILE A 97 -13.56 17.13 -2.09
C ILE A 97 -12.70 16.88 -3.34
N GLU A 98 -11.46 17.37 -3.37
CA GLU A 98 -10.52 17.14 -4.48
C GLU A 98 -10.24 15.66 -4.69
N VAL A 99 -10.02 14.89 -3.61
CA VAL A 99 -9.80 13.43 -3.70
C VAL A 99 -11.03 12.71 -4.25
N ILE A 100 -12.24 13.07 -3.80
CA ILE A 100 -13.50 12.48 -4.28
C ILE A 100 -13.72 12.74 -5.77
N ALA A 101 -13.34 13.93 -6.25
CA ALA A 101 -13.51 14.30 -7.65
C ALA A 101 -12.66 13.45 -8.60
N LYS A 102 -11.52 12.87 -8.14
CA LYS A 102 -10.62 12.03 -8.97
C LYS A 102 -11.33 10.85 -9.63
N THR A 103 -12.43 10.38 -9.07
CA THR A 103 -13.18 9.20 -9.52
C THR A 103 -14.66 9.50 -9.73
N ASN A 104 -15.01 10.78 -9.91
CA ASN A 104 -16.40 11.24 -10.05
C ASN A 104 -17.32 10.69 -8.93
N GLY A 105 -16.84 10.66 -7.69
CA GLY A 105 -17.62 10.16 -6.56
C GLY A 105 -17.78 8.63 -6.48
N HIS A 106 -16.88 7.85 -7.08
CA HIS A 106 -16.87 6.39 -6.97
C HIS A 106 -15.65 5.89 -6.19
N CYS A 107 -15.75 4.73 -5.55
CA CYS A 107 -14.58 4.08 -4.97
C CYS A 107 -13.57 3.75 -6.08
N TYR A 108 -12.30 4.13 -5.90
CA TYR A 108 -11.27 3.84 -6.90
C TYR A 108 -11.04 2.34 -7.13
N SER A 109 -11.37 1.51 -6.14
CA SER A 109 -11.09 0.07 -6.13
C SER A 109 -12.26 -0.75 -6.69
N CYS A 110 -13.45 -0.64 -6.08
CA CYS A 110 -14.62 -1.42 -6.51
C CYS A 110 -15.60 -0.67 -7.42
N GLY A 111 -15.41 0.64 -7.66
CA GLY A 111 -16.33 1.44 -8.46
C GLY A 111 -17.67 1.79 -7.79
N GLN A 112 -17.89 1.40 -6.53
CA GLN A 112 -19.13 1.76 -5.80
C GLN A 112 -19.31 3.28 -5.74
N LYS A 113 -20.48 3.77 -6.15
CA LYS A 113 -20.84 5.18 -6.01
C LYS A 113 -21.05 5.57 -4.55
N PHE A 114 -20.52 6.71 -4.15
CA PHE A 114 -20.78 7.29 -2.82
C PHE A 114 -22.06 8.12 -2.87
N ASN A 115 -22.95 7.91 -1.90
CA ASN A 115 -24.14 8.74 -1.74
C ASN A 115 -23.80 10.02 -0.98
N THR A 116 -22.84 9.95 -0.05
CA THR A 116 -22.43 11.09 0.78
C THR A 116 -20.91 11.17 0.93
N PRO A 117 -20.31 12.38 1.06
CA PRO A 117 -18.87 12.53 1.31
C PRO A 117 -18.36 11.88 2.61
N SER A 118 -19.25 11.57 3.56
CA SER A 118 -18.95 10.85 4.80
C SER A 118 -18.70 9.36 4.59
N GLU A 119 -19.16 8.77 3.50
CA GLU A 119 -18.89 7.37 3.15
C GLU A 119 -17.46 7.15 2.63
N VAL A 120 -16.78 8.26 2.27
CA VAL A 120 -15.47 8.23 1.62
C VAL A 120 -14.36 8.08 2.64
N TRP A 121 -13.57 7.03 2.46
CA TRP A 121 -12.29 6.84 3.14
C TRP A 121 -11.17 7.35 2.25
N ILE A 122 -10.24 8.10 2.82
CA ILE A 122 -9.09 8.62 2.08
C ILE A 122 -7.97 7.59 2.22
N GLU A 123 -7.62 6.96 1.10
CA GLU A 123 -6.57 5.94 1.01
C GLU A 123 -5.29 6.52 0.46
N HIS A 124 -4.16 6.07 0.98
CA HIS A 124 -2.85 6.43 0.46
C HIS A 124 -2.36 5.38 -0.56
N ILE A 125 -1.83 5.83 -1.70
CA ILE A 125 -1.21 4.94 -2.71
C ILE A 125 0.06 4.31 -2.12
N ILE A 126 0.99 5.15 -1.68
CA ILE A 126 2.10 4.77 -0.80
C ILE A 126 1.58 4.84 0.64
N ALA A 127 1.58 3.73 1.37
CA ALA A 127 0.98 3.70 2.70
C ALA A 127 1.64 4.72 3.65
N PHE A 128 0.82 5.41 4.44
CA PHE A 128 1.29 6.39 5.43
C PHE A 128 2.35 5.82 6.39
N SER A 129 2.20 4.54 6.78
CA SER A 129 3.13 3.86 7.72
C SER A 129 4.55 3.74 7.18
N ILE A 130 4.72 3.75 5.86
CA ILE A 130 6.01 3.68 5.19
C ILE A 130 6.37 5.02 4.51
N GLY A 131 5.80 6.14 4.96
CA GLY A 131 6.21 7.47 4.48
C GLY A 131 5.36 8.06 3.35
N GLY A 132 4.17 7.53 3.06
CA GLY A 132 3.24 8.17 2.14
C GLY A 132 2.87 9.60 2.53
N SER A 133 2.90 10.53 1.57
CA SER A 133 2.49 11.92 1.75
C SER A 133 0.96 12.10 1.76
N ASP A 134 0.48 13.21 2.34
CA ASP A 134 -0.95 13.61 2.29
C ASP A 134 -1.26 14.49 1.06
N THR A 135 -0.42 14.46 0.02
CA THR A 135 -0.66 15.26 -1.18
C THR A 135 -1.69 14.59 -2.08
N ILE A 136 -2.42 15.38 -2.87
CA ILE A 136 -3.53 14.89 -3.71
C ILE A 136 -3.10 13.78 -4.68
N GLU A 137 -1.84 13.76 -5.10
CA GLU A 137 -1.26 12.75 -5.99
C GLU A 137 -1.21 11.37 -5.31
N ASN A 138 -0.93 11.32 -4.00
CA ASN A 138 -0.81 10.09 -3.23
C ASN A 138 -2.14 9.63 -2.59
N LEU A 139 -3.25 10.33 -2.83
CA LEU A 139 -4.54 10.05 -2.19
C LEU A 139 -5.60 9.57 -3.18
N LEU A 140 -6.41 8.59 -2.79
CA LEU A 140 -7.54 8.07 -3.56
C LEU A 140 -8.79 7.90 -2.69
N PRO A 141 -10.00 8.03 -3.27
CA PRO A 141 -11.25 7.83 -2.52
C PRO A 141 -11.62 6.33 -2.48
N GLY A 142 -11.53 5.72 -1.31
CA GLY A 142 -11.92 4.34 -1.03
C GLY A 142 -13.28 4.22 -0.36
N CYS A 143 -14.01 3.13 -0.61
CA CYS A 143 -15.11 2.75 0.26
C CYS A 143 -14.55 2.04 1.50
N ARG A 144 -15.37 1.97 2.55
CA ARG A 144 -14.96 1.36 3.82
C ARG A 144 -14.47 -0.09 3.66
N ILE A 145 -15.19 -0.89 2.86
CA ILE A 145 -14.89 -2.31 2.66
C ILE A 145 -13.53 -2.45 1.96
N CYS A 146 -13.34 -1.76 0.84
CA CYS A 146 -12.06 -1.78 0.09
C CYS A 146 -10.90 -1.29 0.95
N ASN A 147 -11.07 -0.19 1.69
CA ASN A 147 -10.03 0.33 2.58
C ASN A 147 -9.65 -0.69 3.67
N TYR A 148 -10.65 -1.35 4.27
CA TYR A 148 -10.42 -2.35 5.30
C TYR A 148 -9.74 -3.61 4.75
N THR A 149 -10.12 -4.06 3.55
CA THR A 149 -9.57 -5.26 2.90
C THR A 149 -8.17 -5.02 2.36
N ARG A 150 -7.89 -3.83 1.80
CA ARG A 150 -6.58 -3.48 1.25
C ARG A 150 -5.51 -3.30 2.33
N GLN A 151 -5.86 -2.75 3.49
CA GLN A 151 -4.91 -2.41 4.55
C GLN A 151 -3.69 -1.62 4.00
N ASN A 152 -2.48 -1.95 4.45
CA ASN A 152 -1.22 -1.42 3.94
C ASN A 152 -0.54 -2.39 2.95
N PHE A 153 -1.30 -3.26 2.28
CA PHE A 153 -0.72 -4.20 1.32
C PHE A 153 0.00 -3.47 0.20
N THR A 154 1.17 -3.99 -0.15
CA THR A 154 1.94 -3.53 -1.29
C THR A 154 1.28 -3.97 -2.61
N PRO A 155 1.62 -3.36 -3.76
CA PRO A 155 1.09 -3.79 -5.06
C PRO A 155 1.28 -5.29 -5.33
N ASN A 156 2.45 -5.86 -4.98
CA ASN A 156 2.71 -7.28 -5.16
C ASN A 156 1.84 -8.15 -4.25
N GLN A 157 1.62 -7.73 -3.00
CA GLN A 157 0.70 -8.42 -2.10
C GLN A 157 -0.74 -8.38 -2.63
N ILE A 158 -1.18 -7.24 -3.18
CA ILE A 158 -2.49 -7.11 -3.81
C ILE A 158 -2.62 -8.03 -5.02
N GLN A 159 -1.62 -8.07 -5.92
CA GLN A 159 -1.64 -8.98 -7.07
C GLN A 159 -1.74 -10.45 -6.64
N ARG A 160 -0.98 -10.85 -5.62
CA ARG A 160 -1.06 -12.21 -5.07
C ARG A 160 -2.46 -12.51 -4.50
N ILE A 161 -3.06 -11.56 -3.77
CA ILE A 161 -4.42 -11.70 -3.25
C ILE A 161 -5.42 -11.84 -4.39
N LEU A 162 -5.32 -11.05 -5.46
CA LEU A 162 -6.19 -11.15 -6.62
C LEU A 162 -6.05 -12.50 -7.32
N SER A 163 -4.82 -12.98 -7.54
CA SER A 163 -4.56 -14.28 -8.16
C SER A 163 -5.16 -15.43 -7.34
N VAL A 164 -4.86 -15.48 -6.03
CA VAL A 164 -5.41 -16.49 -5.12
C VAL A 164 -6.94 -16.37 -5.04
N GLY A 165 -7.44 -15.15 -4.78
CA GLY A 165 -8.86 -14.87 -4.66
C GLY A 165 -9.65 -15.26 -5.91
N SER A 166 -9.11 -15.04 -7.11
CA SER A 166 -9.76 -15.41 -8.36
C SER A 166 -9.99 -16.93 -8.49
N VAL A 167 -9.09 -17.74 -7.94
CA VAL A 167 -9.24 -19.21 -7.92
C VAL A 167 -10.23 -19.60 -6.83
N LEU A 168 -10.06 -19.09 -5.61
CA LEU A 168 -10.90 -19.47 -4.48
C LEU A 168 -12.37 -19.06 -4.66
N VAL A 169 -12.63 -17.90 -5.26
CA VAL A 169 -14.01 -17.48 -5.60
C VAL A 169 -14.67 -18.49 -6.54
N ARG A 170 -13.97 -18.96 -7.58
CA ARG A 170 -14.50 -19.96 -8.51
C ARG A 170 -14.79 -21.30 -7.83
N GLU A 171 -13.94 -21.72 -6.89
CA GLU A 171 -14.16 -22.92 -6.10
C GLU A 171 -15.39 -22.80 -5.21
N MET A 172 -15.60 -21.64 -4.58
CA MET A 172 -16.80 -21.34 -3.79
C MET A 172 -18.07 -21.30 -4.66
N ASP A 173 -18.01 -20.66 -5.83
CA ASP A 173 -19.15 -20.56 -6.75
C ASP A 173 -19.62 -21.93 -7.24
N LYS A 174 -18.68 -22.84 -7.49
CA LYS A 174 -18.94 -24.23 -7.90
C LYS A 174 -19.30 -25.17 -6.74
N ALA A 175 -19.29 -24.68 -5.50
CA ALA A 175 -19.52 -25.47 -4.30
C ALA A 175 -18.65 -26.75 -4.23
N THR A 176 -17.38 -26.65 -4.61
CA THR A 176 -16.44 -27.78 -4.42
C THR A 176 -16.18 -28.03 -2.93
N ASN A 177 -15.55 -29.15 -2.59
CA ASN A 177 -15.15 -29.40 -1.20
C ASN A 177 -14.25 -28.27 -0.67
N LEU A 178 -13.27 -27.85 -1.46
CA LEU A 178 -12.39 -26.72 -1.14
C LEU A 178 -13.18 -25.41 -0.98
N GLY A 179 -14.10 -25.11 -1.91
CA GLY A 179 -14.96 -23.93 -1.82
C GLY A 179 -15.81 -23.90 -0.54
N SER A 180 -16.38 -25.04 -0.16
CA SER A 180 -17.19 -25.18 1.05
C SER A 180 -16.36 -24.99 2.33
N ASP A 181 -15.14 -25.54 2.36
CA ASP A 181 -14.21 -25.36 3.47
C ASP A 181 -13.78 -23.89 3.62
N ILE A 182 -13.52 -23.21 2.50
CA ILE A 182 -13.16 -21.79 2.48
C ILE A 182 -14.32 -20.94 3.00
N LEU A 183 -15.55 -21.16 2.54
CA LEU A 183 -16.73 -20.43 3.04
C LEU A 183 -16.90 -20.62 4.55
N THR A 184 -16.72 -21.83 5.04
CA THR A 184 -16.77 -22.15 6.48
C THR A 184 -15.71 -21.37 7.26
N PHE A 185 -14.46 -21.36 6.77
CA PHE A 185 -13.37 -20.60 7.37
C PHE A 185 -13.64 -19.09 7.36
N LEU A 186 -14.11 -18.55 6.23
CA LEU A 186 -14.40 -17.13 6.06
C LEU A 186 -15.51 -16.66 7.02
N ARG A 187 -16.57 -17.45 7.22
CA ARG A 187 -17.63 -17.18 8.21
C ARG A 187 -17.10 -17.20 9.65
N ALA A 188 -16.28 -18.17 9.99
CA ALA A 188 -15.64 -18.24 11.30
C ALA A 188 -14.74 -17.02 11.55
N GLU A 189 -13.97 -16.59 10.55
CA GLU A 189 -13.10 -15.43 10.65
C GLU A 189 -13.89 -14.11 10.73
N ASP A 190 -14.99 -13.97 9.99
CA ASP A 190 -15.92 -12.85 10.12
C ASP A 190 -16.46 -12.74 11.55
N THR A 191 -16.86 -13.87 12.12
CA THR A 191 -17.34 -13.96 13.51
C THR A 191 -16.26 -13.58 14.52
N ARG A 192 -15.02 -14.10 14.38
CA ARG A 192 -13.89 -13.73 15.26
C ARG A 192 -13.58 -12.24 15.21
N ARG A 193 -13.70 -11.64 14.02
CA ARG A 193 -13.45 -10.21 13.83
C ARG A 193 -14.61 -9.34 14.29
N ARG A 194 -15.81 -9.89 14.53
CA ARG A 194 -17.00 -9.16 14.95
C ARG A 194 -16.76 -8.32 16.20
N SER A 195 -16.11 -8.88 17.22
CA SER A 195 -15.77 -8.15 18.47
C SER A 195 -14.76 -7.03 18.28
N ARG A 196 -13.97 -7.06 17.19
CA ARG A 196 -13.00 -6.03 16.81
C ARG A 196 -13.61 -4.95 15.92
N ARG A 197 -14.89 -5.07 15.54
CA ARG A 197 -15.57 -4.09 14.70
C ARG A 197 -16.10 -2.94 15.54
N ARG A 198 -15.97 -1.74 14.98
CA ARG A 198 -16.62 -0.55 15.52
C ARG A 198 -18.12 -0.49 15.19
N HIS A 199 -18.56 -1.17 14.13
CA HIS A 199 -19.95 -1.25 13.69
C HIS A 199 -20.27 -2.61 13.06
N GLU A 200 -21.50 -3.09 13.23
CA GLU A 200 -21.95 -4.42 12.77
C GLU A 200 -21.93 -4.58 11.24
N SER A 201 -22.28 -3.52 10.51
CA SER A 201 -22.22 -3.46 9.04
C SER A 201 -20.80 -3.60 8.47
N TYR A 202 -19.78 -3.79 9.32
CA TYR A 202 -18.36 -3.85 8.94
C TYR A 202 -17.85 -5.26 8.68
N GLY A 203 -18.75 -6.19 8.34
CA GLY A 203 -18.42 -7.49 7.73
C GLY A 203 -17.51 -7.32 6.52
N PHE A 204 -16.55 -8.24 6.36
CA PHE A 204 -15.70 -8.30 5.16
C PHE A 204 -16.20 -9.35 4.17
N LEU A 205 -17.17 -10.17 4.56
CA LEU A 205 -17.89 -11.06 3.66
C LEU A 205 -18.84 -10.23 2.80
N VAL A 206 -18.45 -10.02 1.55
CA VAL A 206 -19.26 -9.29 0.55
C VAL A 206 -20.15 -10.25 -0.25
N PHE A 207 -19.99 -11.57 -0.06
CA PHE A 207 -20.58 -12.60 -0.93
C PHE A 207 -22.01 -13.03 -0.57
N GLU A 208 -22.57 -12.61 0.58
CA GLU A 208 -23.88 -13.11 1.04
C GLU A 208 -25.07 -12.22 0.65
N ALA A 209 -24.85 -11.07 -0.02
CA ALA A 209 -25.91 -10.11 -0.32
C ALA A 209 -26.78 -10.46 -1.56
N GLU A 210 -26.45 -11.47 -2.35
CA GLU A 210 -27.13 -11.73 -3.66
C GLU A 210 -27.74 -13.13 -3.82
N ARG A 211 -27.87 -13.93 -2.76
CA ARG A 211 -28.52 -15.27 -2.85
C ARG A 211 -29.83 -15.41 -2.06
N THR A 212 -30.56 -14.32 -1.83
CA THR A 212 -31.90 -14.38 -1.20
C THR A 212 -33.07 -14.35 -2.18
N ASP A 213 -32.85 -14.36 -3.49
CA ASP A 213 -33.93 -14.48 -4.48
C ASP A 213 -33.62 -15.57 -5.52
N ALA A 214 -33.96 -16.81 -5.19
CA ALA A 214 -34.21 -17.91 -6.13
C ALA A 214 -35.19 -18.91 -5.50
#